data_AF-A0A0C4F6Y8-F1
#
_entry.id   AF-A0A0C4F6Y8-F1
#
_cell.length_a   1.000
_cell.length_b   1.000
_cell.length_c   1.000
_cell.angle_alpha   90.00
_cell.angle_beta   90.00
_cell.angle_gamma   90.00
#
_symmetry.space_group_name_H-M   'P 1'
#
loop_
_entity.id
_entity.type
_entity.pdbx_description
1 polymer ?
#
loop_
_entity_poly.entity_id
_entity_poly.type
_entity_poly.pdbx_seq_one_letter_code
_entity_poly.pdbx_strand_id
1 'polypeptide(L)'
;KAIKYYLWFGMEHHTGRQLEKQWSNNVQPSINKFHGCVHQVEQFNQSGASVEDQLNRALRLYTEDQLTHFKHLRCYNLLVKSPKWNNYCRDNEKKAEISKRKRAASPTSEHPPSNVPESTPAPSDAVSEFDGTGTDASILERPVGKKKQNQEWKADVACAQTKIASESERFNDIISNDSLSLKRIAQNGETAAELTIMNKNLDDLDSEQQEYYKLKRKEILQSLRNKTSSRQT
;
A
#
# COMPACT_ATOMS: atom_id res chain seq x y z
N LYS A 1 2.36 17.15 -8.45
CA LYS A 1 3.74 17.45 -8.90
C LYS A 1 4.82 16.74 -8.05
N ALA A 2 4.83 16.81 -6.71
CA ALA A 2 5.88 16.14 -5.92
C ALA A 2 5.77 14.60 -5.84
N ILE A 3 4.56 14.01 -5.87
CA ILE A 3 4.37 12.55 -5.94
C ILE A 3 4.92 11.99 -7.28
N LYS A 4 4.90 12.81 -8.35
CA LYS A 4 5.50 12.46 -9.65
C LYS A 4 7.02 12.29 -9.58
N TYR A 5 7.72 13.07 -8.75
CA TYR A 5 9.18 12.99 -8.62
C TYR A 5 9.66 11.72 -7.88
N TYR A 6 8.90 11.24 -6.88
CA TYR A 6 9.28 10.04 -6.13
C TYR A 6 8.95 8.74 -6.88
N LEU A 7 7.91 8.73 -7.73
CA LEU A 7 7.62 7.60 -8.62
C LEU A 7 8.59 7.51 -9.82
N TRP A 8 9.19 8.63 -10.24
CA TRP A 8 10.12 8.68 -11.37
C TRP A 8 11.52 8.13 -11.05
N PHE A 9 11.94 8.16 -9.78
CA PHE A 9 13.28 7.69 -9.36
C PHE A 9 13.37 6.18 -9.08
N GLY A 10 12.24 5.45 -9.09
CA GLY A 10 12.19 4.05 -8.64
C GLY A 10 11.69 3.02 -9.66
N MET A 11 11.44 3.40 -10.92
CA MET A 11 10.86 2.46 -11.88
C MET A 11 11.25 2.84 -13.32
N GLU A 12 12.37 2.29 -13.77
CA GLU A 12 12.86 2.40 -15.14
C GLU A 12 11.83 1.83 -16.15
N HIS A 13 11.47 2.66 -17.13
CA HIS A 13 10.85 2.35 -18.43
C HIS A 13 9.43 1.76 -18.52
N HIS A 14 8.40 2.44 -17.99
CA HIS A 14 7.04 2.34 -18.53
C HIS A 14 6.44 3.73 -18.84
N THR A 15 5.61 3.81 -19.90
CA THR A 15 5.03 5.07 -20.38
C THR A 15 4.32 5.80 -19.23
N GLY A 16 4.83 6.97 -18.83
CA GLY A 16 4.44 7.62 -17.56
C GLY A 16 2.93 7.88 -17.38
N ARG A 17 2.16 7.90 -18.47
CA ARG A 17 0.69 8.04 -18.44
C ARG A 17 -0.04 6.78 -17.98
N GLN A 18 0.44 5.59 -18.33
CA GLN A 18 -0.16 4.33 -17.87
C GLN A 18 0.11 4.13 -16.38
N LEU A 19 1.32 4.43 -15.92
CA LEU A 19 1.68 4.38 -14.50
C LEU A 19 0.87 5.36 -13.66
N GLU A 20 0.64 6.58 -14.16
CA GLU A 20 -0.21 7.57 -13.49
C GLU A 20 -1.66 7.08 -13.34
N LYS A 21 -2.21 6.44 -14.37
CA LYS A 21 -3.56 5.84 -14.30
C LYS A 21 -3.60 4.67 -13.32
N GLN A 22 -2.62 3.77 -13.34
CA GLN A 22 -2.54 2.65 -12.41
C GLN A 22 -2.43 3.12 -10.96
N TRP A 23 -1.60 4.14 -10.71
CA TRP A 23 -1.48 4.76 -9.40
C TRP A 23 -2.81 5.35 -8.93
N SER A 24 -3.42 6.23 -9.75
CA SER A 24 -4.63 6.94 -9.36
C SER A 24 -5.84 6.02 -9.17
N ASN A 25 -5.95 4.97 -9.99
CA ASN A 25 -7.14 4.12 -10.02
C ASN A 25 -7.08 2.97 -9.02
N ASN A 26 -5.89 2.40 -8.79
CA ASN A 26 -5.76 1.13 -8.05
C ASN A 26 -4.95 1.30 -6.75
N VAL A 27 -3.82 2.01 -6.81
CA VAL A 27 -2.88 2.08 -5.69
C VAL A 27 -3.26 3.16 -4.68
N GLN A 28 -3.61 4.36 -5.14
CA GLN A 28 -3.95 5.48 -4.26
C GLN A 28 -5.23 5.22 -3.45
N PRO A 29 -6.34 4.69 -4.02
CA PRO A 29 -7.55 4.42 -3.25
C PRO A 29 -7.32 3.37 -2.15
N SER A 30 -6.63 2.28 -2.46
CA SER A 30 -6.31 1.23 -1.51
C SER A 30 -5.41 1.72 -0.38
N ILE A 31 -4.39 2.54 -0.69
CA ILE A 31 -3.52 3.18 0.31
C ILE A 31 -4.30 4.12 1.22
N ASN A 32 -5.15 4.98 0.65
CA ASN A 32 -5.95 5.92 1.44
C ASN A 32 -6.93 5.19 2.36
N LYS A 33 -7.50 4.09 1.90
CA LYS A 33 -8.41 3.26 2.70
C LYS A 33 -7.66 2.58 3.84
N PHE A 34 -6.50 1.99 3.56
CA PHE A 34 -5.63 1.41 4.58
C PHE A 34 -5.18 2.46 5.61
N HIS A 35 -4.85 3.67 5.18
CA HIS A 35 -4.53 4.77 6.08
C HIS A 35 -5.69 5.10 7.03
N GLY A 36 -6.94 5.05 6.54
CA GLY A 36 -8.14 5.17 7.37
C GLY A 36 -8.24 4.06 8.43
N CYS A 37 -7.93 2.80 8.07
CA CYS A 37 -7.88 1.69 9.03
C CYS A 37 -6.80 1.91 10.10
N VAL A 38 -5.61 2.39 9.72
CA VAL A 38 -4.55 2.74 10.66
C VAL A 38 -4.99 3.84 11.62
N HIS A 39 -5.60 4.92 11.08
CA HIS A 39 -6.09 6.01 11.91
C HIS A 39 -7.20 5.57 12.88
N GLN A 40 -8.06 4.65 12.46
CA GLN A 40 -9.07 4.05 13.32
C GLN A 40 -8.42 3.27 14.46
N VAL A 41 -7.41 2.43 14.18
CA VAL A 41 -6.65 1.72 15.22
C VAL A 41 -5.97 2.68 16.18
N GLU A 42 -5.35 3.75 15.66
CA GLU A 42 -4.70 4.80 16.46
C GLU A 42 -5.68 5.47 17.45
N GLN A 43 -6.91 5.75 17.03
CA GLN A 43 -7.94 6.34 17.89
C GLN A 43 -8.42 5.38 19.00
N PHE A 44 -8.48 4.08 18.73
CA PHE A 44 -8.93 3.07 19.69
C PHE A 44 -7.80 2.43 20.50
N ASN A 45 -6.56 2.88 20.32
CA ASN A 45 -5.39 2.30 20.99
C ASN A 45 -5.53 2.37 22.51
N GLN A 46 -5.80 1.21 23.10
CA GLN A 46 -5.78 0.99 24.54
C GLN A 46 -4.31 0.90 24.98
N SER A 47 -3.97 1.54 26.10
CA SER A 47 -2.61 1.62 26.63
C SER A 47 -1.96 0.23 26.70
N GLY A 48 -0.83 0.05 26.00
CA GLY A 48 -0.03 -1.19 26.07
C GLY A 48 0.11 -1.99 24.76
N ALA A 49 -0.56 -1.62 23.67
CA ALA A 49 -0.39 -2.33 22.38
C ALA A 49 0.95 -2.00 21.69
N SER A 50 1.68 -3.04 21.25
CA SER A 50 2.91 -2.87 20.46
C SER A 50 2.62 -2.23 19.11
N VAL A 51 3.62 -1.57 18.50
CA VAL A 51 3.54 -1.03 17.14
C VAL A 51 3.19 -2.14 16.12
N GLU A 52 3.69 -3.36 16.36
CA GLU A 52 3.38 -4.53 15.54
C GLU A 52 1.92 -4.95 15.69
N ASP A 53 1.37 -4.93 16.91
CA ASP A 53 -0.04 -5.27 17.17
C ASP A 53 -0.97 -4.27 16.48
N GLN A 54 -0.60 -3.00 16.48
CA GLN A 54 -1.38 -1.94 15.82
C GLN A 54 -1.39 -2.14 14.31
N LEU A 55 -0.24 -2.46 13.71
CA LEU A 55 -0.15 -2.76 12.28
C LEU A 55 -0.96 -4.00 11.91
N ASN A 56 -0.84 -5.07 12.70
CA ASN A 56 -1.60 -6.32 12.48
C ASN A 56 -3.11 -6.08 12.60
N ARG A 57 -3.53 -5.24 13.55
CA ARG A 57 -4.93 -4.83 13.69
C ARG A 57 -5.43 -4.03 12.49
N ALA A 58 -4.63 -3.09 11.99
CA ALA A 58 -4.97 -2.30 10.81
C ALA A 58 -5.07 -3.17 9.54
N LEU A 59 -4.17 -4.14 9.37
CA LEU A 59 -4.20 -5.11 8.27
C LEU A 59 -5.44 -6.02 8.32
N ARG A 60 -5.84 -6.44 9.52
CA ARG A 60 -7.05 -7.24 9.74
C ARG A 60 -8.31 -6.43 9.38
N LEU A 61 -8.43 -5.20 9.89
CA LEU A 61 -9.54 -4.31 9.57
C LEU A 61 -9.65 -4.04 8.06
N TYR A 62 -8.52 -3.84 7.38
CA TYR A 62 -8.52 -3.66 5.93
C TYR A 62 -9.01 -4.92 5.21
N THR A 63 -8.56 -6.10 5.64
CA THR A 63 -8.96 -7.37 5.02
C THR A 63 -10.45 -7.65 5.20
N GLU A 64 -11.00 -7.35 6.37
CA GLU A 64 -12.44 -7.48 6.67
C GLU A 64 -13.28 -6.51 5.82
N ASP A 65 -12.84 -5.26 5.66
CA ASP A 65 -13.59 -4.24 4.94
C ASP A 65 -13.45 -4.35 3.40
N GLN A 66 -12.27 -4.72 2.89
CA GLN A 66 -12.00 -4.82 1.45
C GLN A 66 -12.09 -6.25 0.91
N LEU A 67 -12.36 -7.25 1.77
CA LEU A 67 -12.38 -8.68 1.46
C LEU A 67 -11.09 -9.17 0.74
N THR A 68 -9.99 -8.44 0.90
CA THR A 68 -8.72 -8.70 0.21
C THR A 68 -7.54 -8.25 1.08
N HIS A 69 -6.40 -8.93 0.96
CA HIS A 69 -5.18 -8.55 1.67
C HIS A 69 -4.59 -7.26 1.09
N PHE A 70 -4.04 -6.42 1.97
CA PHE A 70 -3.35 -5.20 1.55
C PHE A 70 -2.00 -5.52 0.89
N LYS A 71 -1.85 -5.17 -0.40
CA LYS A 71 -0.66 -5.51 -1.22
C LYS A 71 0.40 -4.41 -1.29
N HIS A 72 0.07 -3.19 -0.84
CA HIS A 72 0.86 -1.98 -1.11
C HIS A 72 1.60 -1.45 0.13
N LEU A 73 2.06 -2.35 1.01
CA LEU A 73 2.73 -1.99 2.26
C LEU A 73 4.02 -1.17 2.04
N ARG A 74 4.80 -1.51 1.02
CA ARG A 74 6.01 -0.75 0.63
C ARG A 74 5.69 0.68 0.20
N CYS A 75 4.64 0.87 -0.61
CA CYS A 75 4.20 2.19 -1.05
C CYS A 75 3.67 3.02 0.13
N TYR A 76 2.91 2.40 1.04
CA TYR A 76 2.44 3.05 2.26
C TYR A 76 3.60 3.54 3.13
N ASN A 77 4.59 2.68 3.40
CA ASN A 77 5.77 3.03 4.21
C ASN A 77 6.62 4.15 3.60
N LEU A 78 6.64 4.28 2.27
CA LEU A 78 7.29 5.39 1.58
C LEU A 78 6.50 6.69 1.73
N LEU A 79 5.16 6.61 1.63
CA LEU A 79 4.28 7.77 1.71
C LEU A 79 4.17 8.36 3.12
N VAL A 80 4.09 7.54 4.16
CA VAL A 80 4.04 7.99 5.57
C VAL A 80 5.27 8.82 5.95
N LYS A 81 6.41 8.57 5.31
CA LYS A 81 7.65 9.34 5.49
C LYS A 81 7.65 10.67 4.74
N SER A 82 6.70 10.88 3.82
CA SER A 82 6.59 12.11 3.04
C SER A 82 5.78 13.16 3.80
N PRO A 83 6.40 14.28 4.23
CA PRO A 83 5.69 15.33 4.97
C PRO A 83 4.56 15.94 4.12
N LYS A 84 4.69 15.90 2.80
CA LYS A 84 3.66 16.38 1.89
C LYS A 84 2.44 15.47 1.86
N TRP A 85 2.63 14.15 1.90
CA TRP A 85 1.52 13.20 1.94
C TRP A 85 0.80 13.26 3.30
N ASN A 86 1.55 13.37 4.40
CA ASN A 86 0.96 13.57 5.73
C ASN A 86 0.12 14.86 5.81
N ASN A 87 0.59 15.95 5.18
CA ASN A 87 -0.20 17.17 5.06
C ASN A 87 -1.47 16.95 4.23
N TYR A 88 -1.37 16.24 3.11
CA TYR A 88 -2.51 15.88 2.27
C TYR A 88 -3.54 15.03 3.02
N CYS A 89 -3.12 14.02 3.77
CA CYS A 89 -4.01 13.17 4.58
C CYS A 89 -4.76 14.00 5.61
N ARG A 90 -4.05 14.84 6.38
CA ARG A 90 -4.66 15.76 7.36
C ARG A 90 -5.64 16.74 6.73
N ASP A 91 -5.33 17.28 5.56
CA ASP A 91 -6.24 18.19 4.84
C ASP A 91 -7.48 17.45 4.33
N ASN A 92 -7.32 16.19 3.91
CA ASN A 92 -8.42 15.33 3.47
C ASN A 92 -9.33 14.92 4.65
N GLU A 93 -8.76 14.61 5.81
CA GLU A 93 -9.49 14.36 7.06
C GLU A 93 -10.32 15.58 7.46
N LYS A 94 -9.70 16.77 7.49
CA LYS A 94 -10.40 18.03 7.78
C LYS A 94 -11.58 18.26 6.82
N LYS A 95 -11.38 18.00 5.52
CA LYS A 95 -12.45 18.08 4.51
C LYS A 95 -13.55 17.04 4.73
N ALA A 96 -13.20 15.82 5.11
CA ALA A 96 -14.16 14.77 5.44
C ALA A 96 -15.00 15.16 6.66
N GLU A 97 -14.39 15.72 7.70
CA GLU A 97 -15.08 16.19 8.90
C GLU A 97 -16.00 17.39 8.65
N ILE A 98 -15.58 18.34 7.81
CA ILE A 98 -16.45 19.43 7.35
C ILE A 98 -17.64 18.89 6.56
N SER A 99 -17.42 17.87 5.71
CA SER A 99 -18.47 17.25 4.91
C SER A 99 -19.46 16.45 5.75
N LYS A 100 -19.00 15.72 6.76
CA LYS A 100 -19.85 15.02 7.73
C LYS A 100 -20.73 15.99 8.52
N ARG A 101 -20.17 17.11 8.99
CA ARG A 101 -20.94 18.17 9.68
C ARG A 101 -22.00 18.81 8.78
N LYS A 102 -21.69 19.05 7.50
CA LYS A 102 -22.68 19.55 6.53
C LYS A 102 -23.80 18.56 6.26
N ARG A 103 -23.50 17.26 6.19
CA ARG A 103 -24.50 16.20 5.98
C ARG A 103 -25.41 16.01 7.20
N ALA A 104 -24.89 16.24 8.41
CA ALA A 104 -25.70 16.24 9.64
C ALA A 104 -26.53 17.53 9.83
N ALA A 105 -26.33 18.56 8.99
CA ALA A 105 -26.93 19.89 9.15
C ALA A 105 -27.94 20.26 8.04
N SER A 106 -28.37 19.33 7.18
CA SER A 106 -29.45 19.58 6.21
C SER A 106 -30.80 19.10 6.76
N PRO A 107 -31.81 19.99 6.89
CA PRO A 107 -33.16 19.61 7.29
C PRO A 107 -33.96 19.12 6.08
N THR A 108 -34.59 17.95 6.18
CA THR A 108 -35.61 17.52 5.23
C THR A 108 -36.94 18.19 5.61
N SER A 109 -37.53 18.83 4.59
CA SER A 109 -38.78 19.60 4.56
C SER A 109 -39.96 18.74 4.12
N GLU A 110 -41.17 19.00 4.64
CA GLU A 110 -42.53 18.87 4.01
C GLU A 110 -43.65 19.18 5.07
N HIS A 111 -44.08 20.44 5.33
CA HIS A 111 -45.15 21.30 4.74
C HIS A 111 -46.57 21.21 5.43
N PRO A 112 -47.55 22.16 5.25
CA PRO A 112 -48.01 23.22 6.21
C PRO A 112 -49.57 23.20 6.47
N PRO A 113 -50.34 24.30 6.76
CA PRO A 113 -50.11 25.61 7.42
C PRO A 113 -51.11 25.91 8.59
N SER A 114 -50.91 27.03 9.30
CA SER A 114 -51.91 28.12 9.54
C SER A 114 -51.96 28.71 10.96
N ASN A 115 -51.95 30.05 10.98
CA ASN A 115 -52.42 31.02 12.00
C ASN A 115 -51.41 31.63 13.01
N VAL A 116 -50.81 32.73 12.54
CA VAL A 116 -50.40 34.03 13.14
C VAL A 116 -51.30 34.62 14.25
N PRO A 117 -50.98 35.79 14.90
CA PRO A 117 -49.69 36.41 15.32
C PRO A 117 -49.80 37.15 16.71
N GLU A 118 -48.84 38.04 17.03
CA GLU A 118 -48.90 39.30 17.84
C GLU A 118 -47.79 39.35 18.94
N SER A 119 -46.91 40.36 19.12
CA SER A 119 -46.83 41.77 18.70
C SER A 119 -45.36 42.27 18.64
N THR A 120 -45.10 43.26 17.77
CA THR A 120 -43.93 44.18 17.61
C THR A 120 -43.92 45.27 18.72
N PRO A 121 -43.08 46.35 18.77
CA PRO A 121 -41.87 46.75 18.00
C PRO A 121 -40.66 47.33 18.81
N ALA A 122 -39.57 47.65 18.09
CA ALA A 122 -38.39 48.44 18.51
C ALA A 122 -38.67 49.97 18.55
N PRO A 123 -37.76 50.85 19.05
CA PRO A 123 -36.72 51.47 18.17
C PRO A 123 -35.40 52.01 18.81
N SER A 124 -34.40 52.21 17.92
CA SER A 124 -33.32 53.24 17.75
C SER A 124 -32.22 53.66 18.78
N ASP A 125 -30.99 53.63 18.24
CA ASP A 125 -29.86 54.60 18.23
C ASP A 125 -29.12 55.08 19.51
N ALA A 126 -27.79 54.86 19.54
CA ALA A 126 -26.80 55.86 19.93
C ALA A 126 -25.38 55.53 19.39
N VAL A 127 -24.81 56.54 18.72
CA VAL A 127 -23.48 56.65 18.11
C VAL A 127 -22.36 56.79 19.16
N SER A 128 -21.17 56.25 18.89
CA SER A 128 -19.92 56.94 19.28
C SER A 128 -18.78 56.59 18.31
N GLU A 129 -18.44 57.57 17.47
CA GLU A 129 -17.14 57.71 16.79
C GLU A 129 -16.06 58.03 17.83
N PHE A 130 -14.88 57.42 17.71
CA PHE A 130 -13.59 58.10 17.89
C PHE A 130 -12.54 57.41 17.01
N ASP A 131 -12.01 58.20 16.09
CA ASP A 131 -11.01 57.89 15.07
C ASP A 131 -9.58 57.87 15.63
N GLY A 132 -8.64 57.20 14.95
CA GLY A 132 -7.27 57.73 14.89
C GLY A 132 -6.09 56.81 15.26
N THR A 133 -5.59 56.08 14.25
CA THR A 133 -4.20 56.17 13.75
C THR A 133 -3.00 55.63 14.57
N GLY A 134 -2.43 54.52 14.08
CA GLY A 134 -1.03 54.46 13.59
C GLY A 134 0.13 54.12 14.55
N THR A 135 0.98 53.19 14.08
CA THR A 135 2.45 53.04 14.30
C THR A 135 2.92 51.77 15.02
N ASP A 136 3.21 50.76 14.19
CA ASP A 136 4.45 49.99 14.01
C ASP A 136 5.27 49.34 15.17
N ALA A 137 5.66 48.11 14.84
CA ALA A 137 6.87 47.34 15.14
C ALA A 137 7.33 47.00 16.57
N SER A 138 7.46 45.67 16.73
CA SER A 138 8.57 44.93 17.35
C SER A 138 8.47 44.61 18.85
N ILE A 139 8.20 43.34 19.15
CA ILE A 139 9.09 42.41 19.87
C ILE A 139 8.26 41.15 20.14
N LEU A 140 8.45 40.11 19.33
CA LEU A 140 8.20 38.74 19.76
C LEU A 140 9.38 37.87 19.32
N GLU A 141 10.24 37.66 20.31
CA GLU A 141 11.46 36.87 20.32
C GLU A 141 11.19 35.41 19.89
N ARG A 142 11.99 34.89 18.96
CA ARG A 142 11.91 33.50 18.45
C ARG A 142 12.64 32.55 19.41
N PRO A 143 12.10 31.37 19.77
CA PRO A 143 12.88 30.38 20.49
C PRO A 143 13.82 29.64 19.54
N VAL A 144 15.12 29.86 19.75
CA VAL A 144 16.25 29.11 19.19
C VAL A 144 16.33 27.76 19.90
N GLY A 145 16.14 26.66 19.14
CA GLY A 145 16.31 25.31 19.71
C GLY A 145 16.05 24.11 18.79
N LYS A 146 15.87 24.27 17.46
CA LYS A 146 15.37 23.18 16.58
C LYS A 146 16.39 22.56 15.62
N LYS A 147 17.69 22.90 15.68
CA LYS A 147 18.67 22.45 14.66
C LYS A 147 19.29 21.07 14.92
N LYS A 148 19.67 20.73 16.16
CA LYS A 148 20.31 19.43 16.48
C LYS A 148 19.34 18.25 16.40
N GLN A 149 18.15 18.38 17.01
CA GLN A 149 17.09 17.38 16.90
C GLN A 149 16.68 17.12 15.44
N ASN A 150 16.80 18.12 14.56
CA ASN A 150 16.49 17.99 13.13
C ASN A 150 17.50 17.12 12.34
N GLN A 151 18.77 17.08 12.78
CA GLN A 151 19.79 16.28 12.12
C GLN A 151 19.79 14.83 12.61
N GLU A 152 19.54 14.62 13.90
CA GLU A 152 19.50 13.30 14.52
C GLU A 152 18.35 12.45 13.96
N TRP A 153 17.15 13.01 13.80
CA TRP A 153 16.04 12.27 13.16
C TRP A 153 16.33 11.89 11.71
N LYS A 154 17.12 12.70 10.97
CA LYS A 154 17.50 12.38 9.59
C LYS A 154 18.50 11.21 9.54
N ALA A 155 19.42 11.16 10.51
CA ALA A 155 20.37 10.07 10.65
C ALA A 155 19.67 8.76 11.04
N ASP A 156 18.72 8.81 11.97
CA ASP A 156 17.91 7.65 12.36
C ASP A 156 17.05 7.14 11.20
N VAL A 157 16.47 8.05 10.40
CA VAL A 157 15.71 7.70 9.20
C VAL A 157 16.60 7.06 8.14
N ALA A 158 17.80 7.58 7.91
CA ALA A 158 18.76 7.00 6.97
C ALA A 158 19.20 5.60 7.44
N CYS A 159 19.51 5.44 8.73
CA CYS A 159 19.85 4.15 9.33
C CYS A 159 18.72 3.12 9.17
N ALA A 160 17.47 3.52 9.45
CA ALA A 160 16.31 2.68 9.26
C ALA A 160 16.07 2.32 7.78
N GLN A 161 16.32 3.24 6.85
CA GLN A 161 16.22 2.98 5.42
C GLN A 161 17.27 1.97 4.95
N THR A 162 18.53 2.12 5.39
CA THR A 162 19.60 1.18 5.09
C THR A 162 19.28 -0.22 5.64
N LYS A 163 18.78 -0.32 6.87
CA LYS A 163 18.36 -1.60 7.46
C LYS A 163 17.25 -2.27 6.65
N ILE A 164 16.18 -1.53 6.34
CA ILE A 164 15.06 -2.06 5.54
C ILE A 164 15.51 -2.49 4.14
N ALA A 165 16.42 -1.74 3.51
CA ALA A 165 16.97 -2.10 2.21
C ALA A 165 17.77 -3.41 2.30
N SER A 166 18.67 -3.53 3.28
CA SER A 166 19.47 -4.75 3.50
C SER A 166 18.61 -5.98 3.84
N GLU A 167 17.56 -5.81 4.63
CA GLU A 167 16.62 -6.91 4.92
C GLU A 167 15.80 -7.30 3.69
N SER A 168 15.42 -6.33 2.85
CA SER A 168 14.69 -6.61 1.61
C SER A 168 15.55 -7.35 0.58
N GLU A 169 16.84 -7.02 0.49
CA GLU A 169 17.81 -7.73 -0.33
C GLU A 169 17.95 -9.18 0.14
N ARG A 170 18.18 -9.38 1.44
CA ARG A 170 18.24 -10.72 2.04
C ARG A 170 16.97 -11.54 1.79
N PHE A 171 15.79 -10.92 1.87
CA PHE A 171 14.54 -11.61 1.59
C PHE A 171 14.39 -11.99 0.12
N ASN A 172 14.79 -11.12 -0.80
CA ASN A 172 14.79 -11.42 -2.23
C ASN A 172 15.75 -12.57 -2.56
N ASP A 173 16.93 -12.61 -1.92
CA ASP A 173 17.89 -13.70 -2.07
C ASP A 173 17.31 -15.04 -1.61
N ILE A 174 16.60 -15.06 -0.47
CA ILE A 174 15.91 -16.25 0.03
C ILE A 174 14.86 -16.72 -0.99
N ILE A 175 14.00 -15.83 -1.47
CA ILE A 175 12.98 -16.19 -2.47
C ILE A 175 13.62 -16.75 -3.75
N SER A 176 14.71 -16.13 -4.22
CA SER A 176 15.44 -16.60 -5.39
C SER A 176 16.01 -17.99 -5.17
N ASN A 177 16.63 -18.23 -4.01
CA ASN A 177 17.16 -19.54 -3.64
C ASN A 177 16.07 -20.61 -3.56
N ASP A 178 14.97 -20.31 -2.88
CA ASP A 178 13.83 -21.23 -2.75
C ASP A 178 13.20 -21.55 -4.10
N SER A 179 13.05 -20.55 -4.97
CA SER A 179 12.57 -20.73 -6.34
C SER A 179 13.48 -21.67 -7.15
N LEU A 180 14.81 -21.49 -7.05
CA LEU A 180 15.78 -22.38 -7.70
C LEU A 180 15.75 -23.80 -7.11
N SER A 181 15.60 -23.91 -5.80
CA SER A 181 15.51 -25.20 -5.09
C SER A 181 14.25 -25.96 -5.52
N LEU A 182 13.09 -25.32 -5.53
CA LEU A 182 11.82 -25.89 -5.99
C LEU A 182 11.91 -26.35 -7.46
N LYS A 183 12.52 -25.54 -8.33
CA LYS A 183 12.74 -25.92 -9.73
C LYS A 183 13.61 -27.17 -9.86
N ARG A 184 14.66 -27.30 -9.03
CA ARG A 184 15.52 -28.49 -9.00
C ARG A 184 14.78 -29.72 -8.50
N ILE A 185 13.96 -29.59 -7.46
CA ILE A 185 13.15 -30.68 -6.92
C ILE A 185 12.16 -31.19 -7.99
N ALA A 186 11.48 -30.28 -8.69
CA ALA A 186 10.56 -30.63 -9.76
C ALA A 186 11.27 -31.38 -10.90
N GLN A 187 12.42 -30.88 -11.34
CA GLN A 187 13.24 -31.52 -12.39
C GLN A 187 13.76 -32.90 -11.95
N ASN A 188 14.23 -33.03 -10.72
CA ASN A 188 14.68 -34.31 -10.18
C ASN A 188 13.51 -35.32 -10.10
N GLY A 189 12.32 -34.86 -9.70
CA GLY A 189 11.11 -35.69 -9.68
C GLY A 189 10.70 -36.17 -11.07
N GLU A 190 10.74 -35.28 -12.06
CA GLU A 190 10.51 -35.62 -13.48
C GLU A 190 11.52 -36.67 -13.98
N THR A 191 12.82 -36.43 -13.75
CA THR A 191 13.88 -37.38 -14.14
C THR A 191 13.72 -38.74 -13.44
N ALA A 192 13.33 -38.76 -12.17
CA ALA A 192 13.09 -40.01 -11.44
C ALA A 192 11.89 -40.80 -12.01
N ALA A 193 10.82 -40.10 -12.41
CA ALA A 193 9.67 -40.73 -13.07
C ALA A 193 10.07 -41.29 -14.45
N GLU A 194 10.82 -40.53 -15.25
CA GLU A 194 11.35 -40.99 -16.54
C GLU A 194 12.25 -42.22 -16.39
N LEU A 195 13.14 -42.24 -15.40
CA LEU A 195 13.99 -43.39 -15.09
C LEU A 195 13.18 -44.63 -14.71
N THR A 196 12.10 -44.45 -13.95
CA THR A 196 11.19 -45.55 -13.60
C THR A 196 10.55 -46.16 -14.84
N ILE A 197 10.15 -45.35 -15.81
CA ILE A 197 9.60 -45.79 -17.11
C ILE A 197 10.68 -46.50 -17.94
N MET A 198 11.89 -45.93 -17.99
CA MET A 198 13.02 -46.49 -18.76
C MET A 198 13.50 -47.83 -18.21
N ASN A 199 13.46 -48.02 -16.89
CA ASN A 199 13.97 -49.23 -16.22
C ASN A 199 12.92 -50.33 -16.00
N LYS A 200 11.64 -50.09 -16.30
CA LYS A 200 10.57 -51.07 -16.14
C LYS A 200 10.85 -52.35 -16.96
N ASN A 201 10.80 -53.54 -16.35
CA ASN A 201 10.85 -54.79 -17.11
C ASN A 201 9.55 -54.97 -17.92
N LEU A 202 9.65 -55.39 -19.17
CA LEU A 202 8.53 -55.60 -20.09
C LEU A 202 8.11 -57.07 -20.18
N ASP A 203 8.95 -58.01 -19.75
CA ASP A 203 8.76 -59.46 -19.99
C ASP A 203 7.52 -60.01 -19.27
N ASP A 204 7.16 -59.42 -18.12
CA ASP A 204 6.02 -59.84 -17.29
C ASP A 204 4.73 -59.03 -17.54
N LEU A 205 4.70 -58.18 -18.57
CA LEU A 205 3.57 -57.29 -18.88
C LEU A 205 2.75 -57.79 -20.07
N ASP A 206 1.46 -57.44 -20.11
CA ASP A 206 0.60 -57.72 -21.27
C ASP A 206 1.01 -56.90 -22.51
N SER A 207 0.54 -57.32 -23.69
CA SER A 207 0.94 -56.71 -24.96
C SER A 207 0.61 -55.21 -25.04
N GLU A 208 -0.50 -54.75 -24.47
CA GLU A 208 -0.91 -53.35 -24.51
C GLU A 208 -0.03 -52.50 -23.57
N GLN A 209 0.25 -53.02 -22.37
CA GLN A 209 1.19 -52.39 -21.44
C GLN A 209 2.60 -52.29 -22.02
N GLN A 210 3.08 -53.34 -22.67
CA GLN A 210 4.40 -53.32 -23.32
C GLN A 210 4.47 -52.24 -24.41
N GLU A 211 3.43 -52.10 -25.23
CA GLU A 211 3.35 -51.05 -26.26
C GLU A 211 3.36 -49.66 -25.63
N TYR A 212 2.58 -49.44 -24.57
CA TYR A 212 2.55 -48.18 -23.82
C TYR A 212 3.95 -47.75 -23.35
N TYR A 213 4.67 -48.64 -22.66
CA TYR A 213 6.01 -48.31 -22.16
C TYR A 213 7.02 -48.09 -23.29
N LYS A 214 6.96 -48.86 -24.38
CA LYS A 214 7.80 -48.64 -25.57
C LYS A 214 7.57 -47.25 -26.17
N LEU A 215 6.31 -46.83 -26.30
CA LEU A 215 5.97 -45.52 -26.83
C LEU A 215 6.46 -44.40 -25.91
N LYS A 216 6.25 -44.53 -24.59
CA LYS A 216 6.72 -43.56 -23.60
C LYS A 216 8.24 -43.41 -23.59
N ARG A 217 8.99 -44.50 -23.69
CA ARG A 217 10.46 -44.44 -23.81
C ARG A 217 10.91 -43.68 -25.05
N LYS A 218 10.24 -43.90 -26.19
CA LYS A 218 10.54 -43.21 -27.44
C LYS A 218 10.28 -41.70 -27.32
N GLU A 219 9.17 -41.32 -26.70
CA GLU A 219 8.82 -39.92 -26.42
C GLU A 219 9.88 -39.24 -25.53
N ILE A 220 10.28 -39.88 -24.43
CA ILE A 220 11.34 -39.37 -23.53
C ILE A 220 12.66 -39.17 -24.30
N LEU A 221 13.08 -40.16 -25.09
CA LEU A 221 14.31 -40.05 -25.90
C LEU A 221 14.25 -38.92 -26.94
N GLN A 222 13.09 -38.71 -27.58
CA GLN A 222 12.91 -37.60 -28.52
C GLN A 222 12.97 -36.24 -27.81
N SER A 223 12.30 -36.10 -26.66
CA SER A 223 12.35 -34.88 -25.84
C SER A 223 13.79 -34.54 -25.44
N LEU A 224 14.56 -35.53 -24.99
CA LEU A 224 15.97 -35.36 -24.63
C LEU A 224 16.82 -34.90 -25.82
N ARG A 225 16.64 -35.51 -27.01
CA ARG A 225 17.34 -35.10 -28.24
C ARG A 225 17.03 -33.66 -28.64
N ASN A 226 15.75 -33.28 -28.58
CA ASN A 226 15.31 -31.92 -28.90
C ASN A 226 15.93 -30.90 -27.92
N LYS A 227 15.92 -31.22 -26.62
CA LYS A 227 16.52 -30.38 -25.57
C LYS A 227 18.03 -30.22 -25.72
N THR A 228 18.74 -31.25 -26.17
CA THR A 228 20.17 -31.15 -26.49
C THR A 228 20.43 -30.29 -27.73
N SER A 229 19.61 -30.42 -28.77
CA SER A 229 19.71 -29.58 -29.98
C SER A 229 19.50 -28.10 -29.67
N SER A 230 18.49 -27.76 -28.86
CA SER A 230 18.19 -26.36 -28.49
C SER A 230 19.22 -25.72 -27.56
N ARG A 231 20.12 -26.49 -26.93
CA ARG A 231 21.24 -25.94 -26.13
C ARG A 231 22.49 -25.63 -26.94
N GLN A 232 22.59 -26.15 -28.17
CA GLN A 232 23.76 -25.99 -29.03
C GLN A 232 23.61 -24.86 -30.06
N THR A 233 22.39 -24.38 -30.26
CA THR A 233 22.06 -23.18 -31.06
C THR A 233 21.99 -21.94 -30.19
#